data_AF-A0A820TWU4-F1
#
_entry.id   AF-A0A820TWU4-F1
#
_cell.length_a   1.000
_cell.length_b   1.000
_cell.length_c   1.000
_cell.angle_alpha   90.00
_cell.angle_beta   90.00
_cell.angle_gamma   90.00
#
_symmetry.space_group_name_H-M   'P 1'
#
loop_
_entity.id
_entity.type
_entity.pdbx_description
1 polymer ?
#
loop_
_entity_poly.entity_id
_entity_poly.type
_entity_poly.pdbx_seq_one_letter_code
_entity_poly.pdbx_strand_id
1 'polypeptide(L)'
;MIDCLSRLFLFDEAQKLIDNYEKTHKPQLIMYMSLLSGARNNRNRHLSEKVYDRMKDLFPNEKQHLVSGAVLVSNVYSSFGEHQLATSFRSSQIKELRTSVTKGLSWTQINDEIVPSEN
;
A
#
# COMPACT_ATOMS: atom_id res chain seq x y z
N MET A 1 -0.10 7.33 -16.35
CA MET A 1 0.39 8.70 -16.10
C MET A 1 0.70 8.95 -14.62
N ILE A 2 -0.23 8.69 -13.69
CA ILE A 2 0.04 8.79 -12.23
C ILE A 2 1.22 7.92 -11.78
N ASP A 3 1.27 6.66 -12.22
CA ASP A 3 2.40 5.76 -11.92
C ASP A 3 3.74 6.34 -12.42
N CYS A 4 3.79 6.88 -13.64
CA CYS A 4 4.99 7.53 -14.19
C CYS A 4 5.45 8.71 -13.33
N LEU A 5 4.54 9.63 -12.99
CA LEU A 5 4.84 10.81 -12.16
C LEU A 5 5.31 10.39 -10.76
N SER A 6 4.64 9.41 -10.16
CA SER A 6 4.96 8.94 -8.81
C SER A 6 6.32 8.23 -8.75
N ARG A 7 6.72 7.51 -9.81
CA ARG A 7 8.07 6.91 -9.94
C ARG A 7 9.18 7.95 -10.13
N LEU A 8 8.84 9.12 -10.66
CA LEU A 8 9.74 10.27 -10.79
C LEU A 8 9.71 11.19 -9.55
N PHE A 9 8.99 10.80 -8.49
CA PHE A 9 8.79 11.58 -7.26
C PHE A 9 8.08 12.94 -7.48
N LEU A 10 7.38 13.08 -8.61
CA LEU A 10 6.53 14.21 -8.96
C LEU A 10 5.14 14.03 -8.34
N PHE A 11 5.10 13.98 -7.01
CA PHE A 11 3.89 13.65 -6.26
C PHE A 11 2.83 14.76 -6.32
N ASP A 12 3.25 16.02 -6.36
CA ASP A 12 2.33 17.14 -6.47
C ASP A 12 1.65 17.16 -7.83
N GLU A 13 2.38 16.85 -8.90
CA GLU A 13 1.84 16.70 -10.25
C GLU A 13 0.88 15.50 -10.33
N ALA A 14 1.25 14.38 -9.70
CA ALA A 14 0.38 13.21 -9.62
C ALA A 14 -0.92 13.52 -8.88
N GLN A 15 -0.86 14.24 -7.75
CA GLN A 15 -2.03 14.66 -6.98
C GLN A 15 -2.88 15.65 -7.77
N LYS A 16 -2.28 16.67 -8.40
CA LYS A 16 -3.00 17.62 -9.28
C LYS A 16 -3.75 16.89 -10.40
N LEU A 17 -3.17 15.83 -10.96
CA LEU A 17 -3.83 15.03 -11.99
C LEU A 17 -5.05 14.28 -11.44
N ILE A 18 -4.97 13.71 -10.23
CA ILE A 18 -6.10 13.11 -9.52
C ILE A 18 -7.18 14.16 -9.27
N ASP A 19 -6.81 15.28 -8.66
CA ASP A 19 -7.73 16.36 -8.30
C ASP A 19 -8.47 16.91 -9.52
N ASN A 20 -7.76 17.07 -10.65
CA ASN A 20 -8.36 17.52 -11.90
C ASN A 20 -9.32 16.50 -12.51
N TYR A 21 -8.98 15.20 -12.44
CA TYR A 21 -9.87 14.13 -12.90
C TYR A 21 -11.16 14.09 -12.06
N GLU A 22 -11.05 14.23 -10.74
CA GLU A 22 -12.16 14.15 -9.81
C GLU A 22 -13.16 15.31 -9.90
N LYS A 23 -12.78 16.42 -10.54
CA LYS A 23 -13.72 17.53 -10.82
C LYS A 23 -14.89 17.12 -11.72
N THR A 24 -14.68 16.12 -12.57
CA THR A 24 -15.66 15.72 -13.60
C THR A 24 -15.98 14.22 -13.56
N HIS A 25 -15.22 13.43 -12.80
CA HIS A 25 -15.36 11.98 -12.73
C HIS A 25 -15.34 11.51 -11.28
N LYS A 26 -15.92 10.33 -11.03
CA LYS A 26 -15.82 9.70 -9.71
C LYS A 26 -14.38 9.30 -9.41
N PRO A 27 -13.91 9.45 -8.15
CA PRO A 27 -12.63 8.93 -7.70
C PRO A 27 -12.41 7.49 -8.15
N GLN A 28 -11.19 7.19 -8.62
CA GLN A 28 -10.82 5.83 -9.04
C GLN A 28 -9.73 5.31 -8.12
N LEU A 29 -10.00 4.17 -7.48
CA LEU A 29 -9.11 3.51 -6.54
C LEU A 29 -7.70 3.27 -7.12
N ILE A 30 -7.62 2.91 -8.40
CA ILE A 30 -6.36 2.61 -9.08
C ILE A 30 -5.41 3.81 -9.12
N MET A 31 -5.95 5.04 -9.15
CA MET A 31 -5.15 6.26 -9.12
C MET A 31 -4.43 6.42 -7.78
N TYR A 32 -5.15 6.21 -6.68
CA TYR A 32 -4.60 6.25 -5.33
C TYR A 32 -3.62 5.10 -5.07
N MET A 33 -3.93 3.88 -5.54
CA MET A 33 -2.99 2.75 -5.47
C MET A 33 -1.67 3.03 -6.21
N SER A 34 -1.75 3.67 -7.38
CA SER A 34 -0.57 4.07 -8.16
C SER A 34 0.27 5.10 -7.41
N LEU A 35 -0.37 6.11 -6.81
CA LEU A 35 0.31 7.12 -6.00
C LEU A 35 0.95 6.52 -4.74
N LEU A 36 0.22 5.65 -4.04
CA LEU A 36 0.72 4.96 -2.84
C LEU A 36 1.93 4.08 -3.15
N SER A 37 1.92 3.36 -4.28
CA SER A 37 3.04 2.54 -4.73
C SER A 37 4.31 3.37 -4.97
N GLY A 38 4.17 4.54 -5.62
CA GLY A 38 5.29 5.45 -5.82
C GLY A 38 5.79 6.08 -4.52
N ALA A 39 4.87 6.50 -3.63
CA ALA A 39 5.21 7.02 -2.30
C ALA A 39 6.03 5.99 -1.49
N ARG A 40 5.61 4.72 -1.52
CA ARG A 40 6.35 3.61 -0.91
C ARG A 40 7.76 3.48 -1.49
N ASN A 41 7.92 3.54 -2.82
CA ASN A 41 9.24 3.43 -3.46
C ASN A 41 10.20 4.54 -3.02
N ASN A 42 9.68 5.73 -2.71
CA ASN A 42 10.45 6.84 -2.16
C ASN A 42 10.62 6.78 -0.62
N ARG A 43 10.04 5.78 0.05
CA ARG A 43 9.93 5.69 1.52
C ARG A 43 9.24 6.92 2.14
N ASN A 44 8.33 7.55 1.41
CA ASN A 44 7.62 8.74 1.87
C ASN A 44 6.46 8.35 2.81
N ARG A 45 6.79 8.18 4.10
CA ARG A 45 5.85 7.79 5.16
C ARG A 45 4.60 8.66 5.18
N HIS A 46 4.78 9.98 5.24
CA HIS A 46 3.67 10.92 5.36
C HIS A 46 2.69 10.82 4.18
N LEU A 47 3.21 10.77 2.95
CA LEU A 47 2.37 10.63 1.77
C LEU A 47 1.68 9.25 1.73
N SER A 48 2.37 8.18 2.10
CA SER A 48 1.79 6.84 2.15
C SER A 48 0.62 6.75 3.13
N GLU A 49 0.77 7.29 4.34
CA GLU A 49 -0.30 7.36 5.34
C GLU A 49 -1.49 8.19 4.82
N LYS A 50 -1.22 9.40 4.33
CA LYS A 50 -2.25 10.32 3.80
C LYS A 50 -3.06 9.70 2.66
N VAL A 51 -2.39 9.07 1.69
CA VAL A 51 -3.06 8.44 0.55
C VAL A 51 -3.89 7.25 1.01
N TYR A 52 -3.38 6.45 1.94
CA TYR A 52 -4.09 5.31 2.49
C TYR A 52 -5.34 5.72 3.29
N ASP A 53 -5.25 6.77 4.12
CA ASP A 53 -6.41 7.31 4.82
C ASP A 53 -7.47 7.80 3.84
N ARG A 54 -7.06 8.53 2.79
CA ARG A 54 -7.96 8.97 1.73
C ARG A 54 -8.62 7.79 1.00
N MET A 55 -7.92 6.68 0.80
CA MET A 55 -8.49 5.47 0.22
C MET A 55 -9.58 4.86 1.11
N LYS A 56 -9.39 4.83 2.44
CA LYS A 56 -10.42 4.33 3.37
C LYS A 56 -11.68 5.18 3.30
N ASP A 57 -11.53 6.49 3.22
CA ASP A 57 -12.66 7.43 3.15
C ASP A 57 -13.45 7.28 1.85
N LEU A 58 -12.75 7.18 0.72
CA LEU A 58 -13.39 7.13 -0.61
C LEU A 58 -13.88 5.74 -1.00
N PHE A 59 -13.23 4.69 -0.51
CA PHE A 59 -13.47 3.31 -0.98
C PHE A 59 -13.63 2.32 0.19
N PRO A 60 -14.51 2.58 1.18
CA PRO A 60 -14.63 1.75 2.38
C PRO A 60 -15.04 0.29 2.10
N ASN A 61 -15.65 0.04 0.93
CA ASN A 61 -16.09 -1.30 0.52
C ASN A 61 -15.00 -2.09 -0.24
N GLU A 62 -13.90 -1.45 -0.63
CA GLU A 62 -12.81 -2.05 -1.43
C GLU A 62 -11.77 -2.75 -0.54
N LYS A 63 -12.24 -3.66 0.32
CA LYS A 63 -11.44 -4.25 1.42
C LYS A 63 -10.13 -4.88 0.97
N GLN A 64 -10.11 -5.60 -0.15
CA GLN A 64 -8.89 -6.25 -0.65
C GLN A 64 -7.82 -5.22 -1.06
N HIS A 65 -8.25 -4.11 -1.67
CA HIS A 65 -7.36 -3.02 -2.04
C HIS A 65 -6.90 -2.24 -0.82
N LEU A 66 -7.76 -2.05 0.19
CA LEU A 66 -7.37 -1.45 1.47
C LEU A 66 -6.35 -2.32 2.21
N VAL A 67 -6.53 -3.65 2.23
CA VAL A 67 -5.50 -4.56 2.76
C VAL A 67 -4.18 -4.42 1.99
N SER A 68 -4.24 -4.37 0.66
CA SER A 68 -3.05 -4.17 -0.17
C SER A 68 -2.37 -2.84 0.13
N GLY A 69 -3.15 -1.77 0.30
CA GLY A 69 -2.66 -0.45 0.72
C GLY A 69 -2.00 -0.48 2.10
N ALA A 70 -2.61 -1.16 3.07
CA ALA A 70 -2.04 -1.32 4.41
C ALA A 70 -0.70 -2.05 4.39
N VAL A 71 -0.54 -3.06 3.52
CA VAL A 71 0.74 -3.73 3.28
C VAL A 71 1.77 -2.74 2.73
N LEU A 72 1.41 -1.92 1.74
CA LEU A 72 2.33 -0.92 1.17
C LEU A 72 2.80 0.09 2.23
N VAL A 73 1.90 0.60 3.08
CA VAL A 73 2.26 1.50 4.20
C VAL A 73 3.16 0.79 5.21
N SER A 74 2.85 -0.47 5.56
CA SER A 74 3.69 -1.24 6.48
C SER A 74 5.10 -1.49 5.95
N ASN A 75 5.26 -1.66 4.64
CA ASN A 75 6.58 -1.76 4.01
C ASN A 75 7.38 -0.46 4.14
N VAL A 76 6.72 0.70 4.19
CA VAL A 76 7.41 1.97 4.47
C VAL A 76 7.95 1.97 5.89
N TYR A 77 7.16 1.59 6.90
CA TYR A 77 7.66 1.46 8.28
C TYR A 77 8.84 0.47 8.37
N SER A 78 8.70 -0.70 7.75
CA SER A 78 9.79 -1.69 7.69
C SER A 78 11.06 -1.14 7.02
N SER A 79 10.93 -0.25 6.04
CA SER A 79 12.08 0.37 5.37
C SER A 79 12.88 1.34 6.26
N PHE A 80 12.30 1.77 7.38
CA PHE A 80 12.95 2.55 8.44
C PHE A 80 13.42 1.67 9.62
N GLY A 81 13.30 0.34 9.53
CA GLY A 81 13.62 -0.58 10.62
C GLY A 81 12.52 -0.68 11.68
N GLU A 82 11.36 -0.04 11.48
CA GLU A 82 10.25 -0.01 12.43
C GLU A 82 9.36 -1.27 12.30
N HIS A 83 9.95 -2.46 12.37
CA HIS A 83 9.27 -3.74 12.07
C HIS A 83 8.08 -4.03 12.98
N GLN A 84 8.16 -3.66 14.26
CA GLN A 84 7.05 -3.81 15.21
C GLN A 84 5.88 -2.91 14.81
N LEU A 85 6.15 -1.67 14.38
CA LEU A 85 5.13 -0.74 13.91
C LEU A 85 4.51 -1.22 12.59
N ALA A 86 5.33 -1.73 11.67
CA ALA A 86 4.85 -2.34 10.43
C ALA A 86 3.86 -3.47 10.70
N THR A 87 4.21 -4.36 11.63
CA THR A 87 3.39 -5.52 11.99
C THR A 87 2.11 -5.09 12.69
N SER A 88 2.20 -4.17 13.67
CA SER A 88 1.04 -3.72 14.43
C SER A 88 0.06 -2.92 13.57
N PHE A 89 0.56 -2.04 12.70
CA PHE A 89 -0.25 -1.29 11.74
C PHE A 89 -0.98 -2.22 10.78
N ARG A 90 -0.26 -3.13 10.11
CA ARG A 90 -0.89 -4.07 9.17
C ARG A 90 -1.96 -4.93 9.85
N SER A 91 -1.65 -5.45 11.04
CA SER A 91 -2.56 -6.31 11.80
C SER A 91 -3.82 -5.57 12.26
N SER A 92 -3.68 -4.31 12.71
CA SER A 92 -4.82 -3.50 13.14
C SER A 92 -5.76 -3.20 11.97
N GLN A 93 -5.21 -2.87 10.80
CA GLN A 93 -5.99 -2.58 9.59
C GLN A 93 -6.73 -3.82 9.05
N ILE A 94 -6.08 -4.99 9.02
CA ILE A 94 -6.72 -6.24 8.61
C ILE A 94 -7.89 -6.60 9.54
N LYS A 95 -7.69 -6.44 10.86
CA LYS A 95 -8.72 -6.68 11.87
C LYS A 95 -9.91 -5.71 11.70
N GLU A 96 -9.63 -4.44 11.49
CA GLU A 96 -10.63 -3.39 11.26
C GLU A 96 -11.49 -3.69 10.02
N LEU A 97 -10.85 -4.09 8.91
CA LEU A 97 -11.52 -4.44 7.66
C LEU A 97 -12.30 -5.77 7.71
N ARG A 98 -12.11 -6.56 8.78
CA ARG A 98 -12.67 -7.91 8.97
C ARG A 98 -12.39 -8.80 7.76
N THR A 99 -11.13 -8.80 7.33
CA THR A 99 -10.64 -9.58 6.19
C THR A 99 -9.52 -10.51 6.64
N SER A 100 -9.32 -11.63 5.93
CA SER A 100 -8.14 -12.45 6.05
C SER A 100 -7.20 -12.18 4.88
N VAL A 101 -5.89 -12.21 5.14
CA VAL A 101 -4.88 -12.15 4.08
C VAL A 101 -4.49 -13.57 3.73
N THR A 102 -4.48 -13.90 2.44
CA THR A 102 -3.87 -15.13 1.96
C THR A 102 -2.38 -15.06 2.25
N LYS A 103 -1.90 -15.86 3.19
CA LYS A 103 -0.46 -16.00 3.43
C LYS A 103 0.20 -16.66 2.23
N GLY A 104 1.32 -16.10 1.78
CA GLY A 104 2.17 -16.75 0.80
C GLY A 104 3.01 -17.83 1.47
N LEU A 105 2.97 -19.05 0.95
CA LEU A 105 3.93 -20.09 1.31
C LEU A 105 5.09 -20.01 0.33
N SER A 106 6.31 -20.03 0.84
CA SER A 106 7.50 -20.17 0.00
C SER A 106 8.36 -21.32 0.49
N TRP A 107 9.00 -22.01 -0.45
CA TRP A 107 9.89 -23.13 -0.18
C TRP A 107 11.31 -22.70 -0.46
N THR A 108 12.22 -22.98 0.47
CA THR A 108 13.66 -22.79 0.28
C THR A 108 14.32 -24.15 0.34
N GLN A 109 15.13 -24.48 -0.68
CA GLN A 109 15.96 -25.68 -0.67
C GLN A 109 17.29 -25.36 0.00
N ILE A 110 17.64 -26.10 1.04
CA ILE A 110 18.92 -26.00 1.75
C ILE A 110 19.51 -27.40 1.78
N ASN A 111 20.68 -27.60 1.17
CA ASN A 111 21.38 -28.89 1.13
C ASN A 111 20.45 -30.05 0.68
N ASP A 112 19.71 -29.85 -0.42
CA ASP A 112 18.74 -30.82 -0.97
C ASP A 112 17.50 -31.12 -0.13
N GLU A 113 17.31 -30.44 0.99
CA GLU A 113 16.08 -30.49 1.77
C GLU A 113 15.17 -29.28 1.48
N ILE A 114 13.88 -29.55 1.24
CA ILE A 114 12.87 -28.50 1.03
C ILE A 114 12.30 -28.07 2.38
N VAL A 115 12.55 -26.82 2.75
CA VAL A 115 12.03 -26.22 3.99
C VAL A 115 10.93 -25.21 3.66
N PRO A 116 9.70 -25.37 4.17
CA PRO A 116 8.64 -24.38 4.02
C PRO A 116 8.90 -23.18 4.95
N SER A 117 8.63 -21.98 4.45
CA SER A 117 8.67 -20.73 5.21
C SER A 117 7.38 -19.93 4.97
N GLU A 118 6.79 -19.42 6.05
CA GLU A 118 5.64 -18.53 5.99
C GLU A 118 6.12 -17.08 5.82
N ASN A 119 5.59 -16.38 4.80
CA ASN A 119 5.79 -14.93 4.60
C ASN A 119 4.67 -14.10 5.25
#